data_AF-A0A1A8S041-F1
#
_entry.id   AF-A0A1A8S041-F1
#
_cell.length_a   1.000
_cell.length_b   1.000
_cell.length_c   1.000
_cell.angle_alpha   90.00
_cell.angle_beta   90.00
_cell.angle_gamma   90.00
#
_symmetry.space_group_name_H-M   'P 1'
#
loop_
_entity.id
_entity.type
_entity.pdbx_description
1 polymer ?
#
loop_
_entity_poly.entity_id
_entity_poly.type
_entity_poly.pdbx_seq_one_letter_code
_entity_poly.pdbx_strand_id
1 'polypeptide(L)'
;DKPIYLPGQTVHFRLVTLDSQLRLANQLYNLIELEDPYGNRIGQWLNETSNSKILQLSYSLNSEAREGSYKLITSTSGAQVSHYFKV
;
A
#
# COMPACT_ATOMS: atom_id res chain seq x y z
N ASP A 1 0.30 1.97 8.95
CA ASP A 1 -0.22 2.45 10.25
C ASP A 1 0.94 2.92 11.14
N LYS A 2 2.08 2.21 11.10
CA LYS A 2 3.35 2.64 11.69
C LYS A 2 4.35 3.01 10.58
N PRO A 3 5.33 3.88 10.85
CA PRO A 3 6.43 4.14 9.92
C PRO A 3 7.53 3.07 9.95
N ILE A 4 7.58 2.26 11.03
CA ILE A 4 8.60 1.23 11.29
C ILE A 4 7.88 -0.03 11.82
N TYR A 5 8.22 -1.19 11.28
CA TYR A 5 7.75 -2.51 11.71
C TYR A 5 8.93 -3.38 12.12
N LEU A 6 8.66 -4.44 12.88
CA LEU A 6 9.62 -5.52 13.09
C LEU A 6 9.28 -6.69 12.14
N PRO A 7 10.26 -7.55 11.80
CA PRO A 7 9.98 -8.81 11.12
C PRO A 7 8.88 -9.61 11.81
N GLY A 8 8.03 -10.28 11.01
CA GLY A 8 6.86 -11.03 11.50
C GLY A 8 5.63 -10.18 11.84
N GLN A 9 5.71 -8.85 11.83
CA GLN A 9 4.54 -8.00 12.06
C GLN A 9 3.65 -7.88 10.82
N THR A 10 2.36 -7.61 11.06
CA THR A 10 1.43 -7.24 9.99
C THR A 10 1.48 -5.73 9.75
N VAL A 11 1.68 -5.36 8.49
CA VAL A 11 1.59 -3.99 7.98
C VAL A 11 0.13 -3.70 7.64
N HIS A 12 -0.48 -2.71 8.28
CA HIS A 12 -1.81 -2.22 7.92
C HIS A 12 -1.70 -0.89 7.17
N PHE A 13 -2.36 -0.76 6.03
CA PHE A 13 -2.31 0.47 5.24
C PHE A 13 -3.68 0.82 4.65
N ARG A 14 -3.84 2.09 4.31
CA ARG A 14 -5.08 2.65 3.77
C ARG A 14 -4.77 3.44 2.52
N LEU A 15 -5.62 3.28 1.51
CA LEU A 15 -5.62 4.10 0.31
C LEU A 15 -6.84 5.01 0.35
N VAL A 16 -6.60 6.31 0.23
CA VAL A 16 -7.61 7.36 0.27
C VAL A 16 -7.47 8.18 -1.01
N THR A 17 -8.56 8.30 -1.76
CA THR A 17 -8.64 9.17 -2.93
C THR A 17 -9.65 10.28 -2.63
N LEU A 18 -9.25 11.50 -2.94
CA LEU A 18 -10.07 12.70 -2.77
C LEU A 18 -10.33 13.35 -4.12
N ASP A 19 -11.51 13.95 -4.28
CA ASP A 19 -11.80 14.83 -5.43
C ASP A 19 -11.18 16.22 -5.25
N SER A 20 -11.36 17.09 -6.24
CA SER A 20 -10.87 18.48 -6.22
C SER A 20 -11.41 19.34 -5.07
N GLN A 21 -12.47 18.89 -4.39
CA GLN A 21 -13.09 19.55 -3.25
C GLN A 21 -12.72 18.87 -1.93
N LEU A 22 -11.72 17.98 -1.94
CA LEU A 22 -11.25 17.21 -0.78
C LEU A 22 -12.31 16.26 -0.20
N ARG A 23 -13.30 15.86 -1.00
CA ARG A 23 -14.30 14.86 -0.59
C ARG A 23 -13.82 13.48 -0.98
N LEU A 24 -14.20 12.46 -0.20
CA LEU A 24 -13.88 11.07 -0.53
C LEU A 24 -14.45 10.70 -1.90
N ALA A 25 -13.59 10.16 -2.75
CA ALA A 25 -13.94 9.71 -4.09
C ALA A 25 -13.87 8.18 -4.19
N ASN A 26 -14.76 7.64 -5.02
CA ASN A 26 -14.71 6.24 -5.42
C ASN A 26 -13.53 6.02 -6.36
N GLN A 27 -12.63 5.12 -5.98
CA GLN A 27 -11.44 4.80 -6.77
C GLN A 27 -11.34 3.30 -6.97
N LEU A 28 -11.19 2.91 -8.23
CA LEU A 28 -10.69 1.60 -8.63
C LEU A 28 -9.17 1.66 -8.70
N TYR A 29 -8.51 0.82 -7.90
CA TYR A 29 -7.06 0.63 -7.92
C TYR A 29 -6.77 -0.64 -8.71
N ASN A 30 -6.42 -0.48 -10.00
CA ASN A 30 -6.15 -1.61 -10.89
C ASN A 30 -5.00 -2.49 -10.37
N LEU A 31 -3.99 -1.85 -9.79
CA LEU A 31 -2.81 -2.50 -9.24
C LEU A 31 -2.30 -1.74 -8.01
N ILE A 32 -2.10 -2.50 -6.93
CA ILE A 32 -1.39 -2.07 -5.72
C ILE A 32 -0.28 -3.10 -5.49
N GLU A 33 0.94 -2.64 -5.25
CA GLU A 33 2.12 -3.48 -5.09
C GLU A 33 2.86 -3.13 -3.81
N LEU A 34 3.45 -4.15 -3.19
CA LEU A 34 4.42 -3.99 -2.13
C LEU A 34 5.75 -4.56 -2.60
N GLU A 35 6.78 -3.73 -2.63
CA GLU A 35 8.15 -4.12 -2.93
C GLU A 35 9.02 -4.17 -1.67
N ASP A 36 9.89 -5.17 -1.61
CA ASP A 36 10.95 -5.29 -0.61
C ASP A 36 12.13 -4.34 -0.90
N PRO A 37 13.15 -4.27 -0.03
CA PRO A 37 14.29 -3.37 -0.19
C PRO A 37 15.14 -3.61 -1.45
N TYR A 38 14.99 -4.77 -2.10
CA TYR A 38 15.69 -5.11 -3.34
C TYR A 38 14.83 -4.90 -4.58
N GLY A 39 13.61 -4.38 -4.43
CA GLY A 39 12.67 -4.17 -5.53
C GLY A 39 11.91 -5.44 -5.94
N ASN A 40 11.92 -6.50 -5.13
CA ASN A 40 11.09 -7.67 -5.40
C ASN A 40 9.64 -7.38 -4.99
N ARG A 41 8.68 -7.64 -5.88
CA ARG A 41 7.24 -7.58 -5.55
C ARG A 41 6.88 -8.73 -4.60
N ILE A 42 6.56 -8.41 -3.35
CA ILE A 42 6.20 -9.39 -2.31
C ILE A 42 4.72 -9.38 -1.94
N GLY A 43 3.98 -8.34 -2.34
CA GLY A 43 2.53 -8.22 -2.17
C GLY A 43 1.89 -7.59 -3.40
N GLN A 44 0.68 -8.03 -3.73
CA GLN A 44 -0.08 -7.54 -4.88
C GLN A 44 -1.58 -7.62 -4.61
N TRP A 45 -2.29 -6.56 -4.98
CA TRP A 45 -3.75 -6.51 -5.00
C TRP A 45 -4.22 -5.97 -6.35
N LEU A 46 -5.25 -6.59 -6.93
CA LEU A 46 -5.73 -6.30 -8.29
C LEU A 46 -7.20 -5.88 -8.25
N ASN A 47 -7.52 -4.80 -8.97
CA ASN A 47 -8.89 -4.31 -9.15
C ASN A 47 -9.64 -4.06 -7.84
N GLU A 48 -8.94 -3.56 -6.82
CA GLU A 48 -9.53 -3.22 -5.53
C GLU A 48 -10.31 -1.91 -5.62
N THR A 49 -11.41 -1.79 -4.87
CA THR A 49 -12.21 -0.55 -4.85
C THR A 49 -12.35 0.00 -3.44
N SER A 50 -12.39 1.33 -3.31
CA SER A 50 -12.60 1.99 -2.01
C SER A 50 -14.02 1.84 -1.43
N ASN A 51 -14.96 1.19 -2.15
CA ASN A 51 -16.35 0.98 -1.74
C ASN A 51 -17.01 2.22 -1.09
N SER A 52 -16.81 3.40 -1.68
CA SER A 52 -17.34 4.72 -1.25
C SER A 52 -16.76 5.31 0.04
N LYS A 53 -15.70 4.72 0.60
CA LYS A 53 -15.07 5.24 1.83
C LYS A 53 -13.55 5.25 1.71
N ILE A 54 -12.91 4.19 2.15
CA ILE A 54 -11.46 4.06 2.30
C ILE A 54 -11.15 2.59 2.04
N LEU A 55 -10.19 2.31 1.17
CA LEU A 55 -9.68 0.95 1.01
C LEU A 55 -8.67 0.70 2.13
N GLN A 56 -8.91 -0.35 2.93
CA GLN A 56 -7.98 -0.78 3.97
C GLN A 56 -7.49 -2.20 3.66
N LEU A 57 -6.18 -2.36 3.60
CA LEU A 57 -5.52 -3.62 3.29
C LEU A 57 -4.44 -3.92 4.33
N SER A 58 -3.94 -5.14 4.31
CA SER A 58 -2.86 -5.57 5.18
C SER A 58 -1.96 -6.59 4.52
N TYR A 59 -0.71 -6.64 4.98
CA TYR A 59 0.28 -7.62 4.56
C TYR A 59 1.05 -8.14 5.76
N SER A 60 1.13 -9.46 5.94
CA SER A 60 1.90 -10.07 7.02
C SER A 60 3.34 -10.30 6.57
N LEU A 61 4.29 -9.60 7.20
CA LEU A 61 5.71 -9.81 6.95
C LEU A 61 6.11 -11.20 7.45
N ASN A 62 7.03 -11.85 6.74
CA ASN A 62 7.63 -13.07 7.25
C ASN A 62 8.47 -12.77 8.51
N SER A 63 8.64 -13.76 9.40
CA SER A 63 9.45 -13.62 10.61
C SER A 63 10.93 -13.34 10.32
N GLU A 64 11.39 -13.65 9.11
CA GLU A 64 12.73 -13.38 8.61
C GLU A 64 12.74 -12.26 7.56
N ALA A 65 11.77 -11.32 7.65
CA ALA A 65 11.72 -10.18 6.73
C ALA A 65 13.01 -9.39 6.84
N ARG A 66 13.57 -9.04 5.69
CA ARG A 66 14.84 -8.31 5.64
C ARG A 66 14.62 -6.89 6.11
N GLU A 67 15.50 -6.40 6.97
CA GLU A 67 15.46 -4.99 7.35
C GLU A 67 15.76 -4.09 6.14
N GLY A 68 15.08 -2.95 6.05
CA GLY A 68 15.29 -1.99 4.98
C GLY A 68 14.07 -1.15 4.64
N SER A 69 14.15 -0.45 3.50
CA SER A 69 13.05 0.37 2.99
C SER A 69 12.12 -0.46 2.12
N TYR A 70 10.87 -0.59 2.54
CA TYR A 70 9.81 -1.18 1.75
C TYR A 70 9.03 -0.08 1.06
N LYS A 71 8.45 -0.40 -0.09
CA LYS A 71 7.74 0.57 -0.95
C LYS A 71 6.37 0.02 -1.34
N LEU A 72 5.32 0.71 -0.93
CA LEU A 72 3.97 0.51 -1.42
C LEU A 72 3.76 1.40 -2.65
N ILE A 73 3.30 0.81 -3.75
CA ILE A 73 3.05 1.52 -5.02
C ILE A 73 1.59 1.31 -5.39
N THR A 74 0.94 2.36 -5.86
CA THR A 74 -0.37 2.26 -6.51
C THR A 74 -0.42 3.15 -7.74
N SER A 75 -1.17 2.72 -8.74
CA SER A 75 -1.41 3.50 -9.96
C SER A 75 -2.90 3.81 -10.11
N THR A 76 -3.25 5.08 -10.20
CA THR A 76 -4.63 5.55 -10.42
C THR A 76 -4.64 6.58 -11.54
N SER A 77 -5.54 6.40 -12.52
CA SER A 77 -5.82 7.38 -13.59
C SER A 77 -4.57 8.02 -14.25
N GLY A 78 -3.51 7.23 -14.46
CA GLY A 78 -2.26 7.68 -15.10
C GLY A 78 -1.19 8.25 -14.17
N ALA A 79 -1.49 8.42 -12.88
CA ALA A 79 -0.51 8.81 -11.86
C ALA A 79 -0.09 7.61 -11.01
N GLN A 80 1.21 7.47 -10.77
CA GLN A 80 1.75 6.52 -9.82
C GLN A 80 2.06 7.24 -8.51
N VAL A 81 1.63 6.66 -7.39
CA VAL A 81 1.91 7.16 -6.04
C VAL A 81 2.65 6.07 -5.27
N SER A 82 3.70 6.49 -4.56
CA SER A 82 4.52 5.59 -3.76
C SER A 82 4.57 6.06 -2.31
N HIS A 83 4.56 5.11 -1.38
CA HIS A 83 4.74 5.35 0.04
C HIS A 83 5.77 4.37 0.60
N TYR A 84 6.57 4.82 1.57
CA TYR A 84 7.68 4.04 2.11
C TYR A 84 7.50 3.82 3.61
N PHE A 85 7.91 2.64 4.06
CA PHE A 85 8.05 2.32 5.48
C PHE A 85 9.33 1.51 5.70
N LYS A 86 9.75 1.42 6.96
CA LYS A 86 10.89 0.60 7.37
C LYS A 86 10.41 -0.71 8.01
N VAL A 87 11.11 -1.78 7.69
CA VAL A 87 11.12 -3.02 8.46
C VAL A 87 12.52 -3.19 9.01
#